data_AF-A0A842YCG1-F1
#
_entry.id   AF-A0A842YCG1-F1
#
_cell.length_a   1.000
_cell.length_b   1.000
_cell.length_c   1.000
_cell.angle_alpha   90.00
_cell.angle_beta   90.00
_cell.angle_gamma   90.00
#
_symmetry.space_group_name_H-M   'P 1'
#
loop_
_entity.id
_entity.type
_entity.pdbx_description
1 polymer ?
#
loop_
_entity_poly.entity_id
_entity_poly.type
_entity_poly.pdbx_seq_one_letter_code
_entity_poly.pdbx_strand_id
1 'polypeptide(L)'
;MTRARGSTAQETCIKIGTDFDQSTAKYVIRARIEIDGVVDKPDVVGAVFGQTEGLLGEDLDLRELQRTGRIGRIQIAIRTKGGNSTGEVVIPVSLNKTATAILAAALETVDRVGPCIAKVTLEKLEDVRGAKRRKVVS
;
A
#
# COMPACT_ATOMS: atom_id res chain seq x y z
N MET A 1 -29.55 -21.26 27.98
CA MET A 1 -29.04 -21.52 26.62
C MET A 1 -28.57 -20.20 26.02
N THR A 2 -27.26 -20.07 25.89
CA THR A 2 -26.50 -18.84 25.66
C THR A 2 -26.55 -18.42 24.19
N ARG A 3 -27.03 -17.21 23.88
CA ARG A 3 -26.78 -16.56 22.58
C ARG A 3 -25.62 -15.58 22.75
N ALA A 4 -24.46 -15.99 22.24
CA ALA A 4 -23.28 -15.16 22.14
C ALA A 4 -23.58 -13.95 21.24
N ARG A 5 -23.49 -12.75 21.81
CA ARG A 5 -23.40 -11.51 21.04
C ARG A 5 -22.00 -11.47 20.44
N GLY A 6 -21.89 -11.79 19.16
CA GLY A 6 -20.68 -11.54 18.39
C GLY A 6 -20.42 -10.04 18.37
N SER A 7 -19.46 -9.61 19.19
CA SER A 7 -18.93 -8.25 19.16
C SER A 7 -18.19 -8.07 17.84
N THR A 8 -18.83 -7.41 16.87
CA THR A 8 -18.15 -6.88 15.69
C THR A 8 -17.23 -5.75 16.15
N ALA A 9 -16.03 -6.10 16.60
CA ALA A 9 -14.96 -5.14 16.82
C ALA A 9 -14.59 -4.58 15.44
N GLN A 10 -15.08 -3.38 15.15
CA GLN A 10 -14.62 -2.58 14.03
C GLN A 10 -13.14 -2.30 14.26
N GLU A 11 -12.29 -3.14 13.69
CA GLU A 11 -10.86 -2.90 13.64
C GLU A 11 -10.66 -1.67 12.77
N THR A 12 -10.41 -0.52 13.40
CA THR A 12 -10.24 0.76 12.73
C THR A 12 -8.91 0.75 11.98
N CYS A 13 -8.86 0.09 10.82
CA CYS A 13 -7.78 0.29 9.87
C CYS A 13 -7.79 1.76 9.47
N ILE A 14 -6.63 2.41 9.61
CA ILE A 14 -6.45 3.76 9.08
C ILE A 14 -6.68 3.67 7.59
N LYS A 15 -7.62 4.47 7.08
CA LYS A 15 -7.79 4.65 5.65
C LYS A 15 -7.22 5.99 5.25
N ILE A 16 -6.17 5.95 4.44
CA ILE A 16 -5.69 7.09 3.67
C ILE A 16 -6.82 7.47 2.71
N GLY A 17 -7.40 8.64 2.97
CA GLY A 17 -8.45 9.25 2.15
C GLY A 17 -8.00 9.47 0.71
N THR A 18 -8.92 9.79 -0.19
CA THR A 18 -8.65 9.92 -1.63
C THR A 18 -7.92 11.21 -2.03
N ASP A 19 -7.65 12.11 -1.09
CA ASP A 19 -7.12 13.46 -1.31
C ASP A 19 -5.59 13.49 -1.38
N PHE A 20 -5.05 12.77 -2.36
CA PHE A 20 -3.63 12.83 -2.73
C PHE A 20 -3.51 13.21 -4.21
N ASP A 21 -2.43 13.89 -4.59
CA ASP A 21 -2.22 14.36 -5.97
C ASP A 21 -2.06 13.17 -6.92
N GLN A 22 -3.17 12.78 -7.55
CA GLN A 22 -3.27 11.73 -8.56
C GLN A 22 -3.22 12.30 -9.98
N SER A 23 -2.79 13.55 -10.19
CA SER A 23 -2.91 14.26 -11.47
C SER A 23 -2.42 13.43 -12.67
N THR A 24 -1.34 12.66 -12.52
CA THR A 24 -0.76 11.79 -13.57
C THR A 24 -0.97 10.29 -13.36
N ALA A 25 -1.57 9.88 -12.23
CA ALA A 25 -1.77 8.47 -11.91
C ALA A 25 -2.83 7.82 -12.83
N LYS A 26 -2.51 6.63 -13.33
CA LYS A 26 -3.43 5.76 -14.07
C LYS A 26 -4.10 4.75 -13.16
N TYR A 27 -3.32 4.24 -12.20
CA TYR A 27 -3.73 3.25 -11.22
C TYR A 27 -3.35 3.69 -9.81
N VAL A 28 -4.04 3.13 -8.81
CA VAL A 28 -3.66 3.25 -7.40
C VAL A 28 -3.63 1.86 -6.79
N ILE A 29 -2.49 1.47 -6.23
CA ILE A 29 -2.34 0.26 -5.43
C ILE A 29 -2.67 0.62 -3.99
N ARG A 30 -3.56 -0.16 -3.36
CA ARG A 30 -3.86 -0.10 -1.92
C ARG A 30 -3.55 -1.45 -1.30
N ALA A 31 -2.74 -1.45 -0.25
CA ALA A 31 -2.38 -2.64 0.50
C ALA A 31 -2.51 -2.36 2.00
N ARG A 32 -2.95 -3.37 2.75
CA ARG A 32 -2.90 -3.38 4.21
C ARG A 32 -1.60 -4.04 4.63
N ILE A 33 -1.00 -3.52 5.70
CA ILE A 33 0.16 -4.14 6.34
C ILE A 33 -0.14 -4.41 7.80
N GLU A 34 0.21 -5.61 8.25
CA GLU A 34 0.09 -6.08 9.63
C GLU A 34 1.45 -6.53 10.11
N ILE A 35 1.88 -6.08 11.27
CA ILE A 35 3.24 -6.24 11.75
C ILE A 35 3.19 -6.70 13.20
N ASP A 36 3.87 -7.81 13.48
CA ASP A 36 4.03 -8.33 14.83
C ASP A 36 5.18 -7.60 15.54
N GLY A 37 4.86 -6.40 16.00
CA GLY A 37 5.78 -5.52 16.70
C GLY A 37 5.45 -4.04 16.57
N VAL A 38 6.26 -3.24 17.27
CA VAL A 38 6.22 -1.78 17.21
C VAL A 38 7.24 -1.31 16.19
N VAL A 39 6.77 -0.60 15.17
CA VAL A 39 7.61 -0.04 14.10
C VAL A 39 7.12 1.36 13.74
N ASP A 40 8.01 2.16 13.19
CA ASP A 40 7.67 3.48 12.67
C ASP A 40 7.53 3.49 11.15
N LYS A 41 6.96 4.57 10.63
CA LYS A 41 6.81 4.77 9.18
C LYS A 41 8.12 4.60 8.40
N PRO A 42 9.29 5.10 8.84
CA PRO A 42 10.55 4.89 8.11
C PRO A 42 10.95 3.43 7.99
N ASP A 43 10.64 2.58 8.98
CA ASP A 43 10.95 1.14 8.92
C ASP A 43 10.14 0.46 7.82
N VAL A 44 8.85 0.80 7.72
CA VAL A 44 7.97 0.26 6.68
C VAL A 44 8.41 0.72 5.30
N VAL A 45 8.78 2.00 5.16
CA VAL A 45 9.37 2.53 3.92
C VAL A 45 10.63 1.73 3.57
N GLY A 46 11.55 1.57 4.52
CA GLY A 46 12.79 0.83 4.34
C GLY A 46 12.56 -0.62 3.91
N ALA A 47 11.59 -1.30 4.50
CA ALA A 47 11.22 -2.66 4.15
C ALA A 47 10.65 -2.77 2.73
N VAL A 48 9.70 -1.89 2.38
CA VAL A 48 9.08 -1.90 1.04
C VAL A 48 10.12 -1.69 -0.04
N PHE A 49 11.01 -0.69 0.10
CA PHE A 49 12.05 -0.46 -0.89
C PHE A 49 13.13 -1.54 -0.85
N GLY A 50 13.63 -1.89 0.33
CA GLY A 50 14.76 -2.81 0.47
C GLY A 50 14.43 -4.24 0.05
N GLN A 51 13.23 -4.74 0.32
CA GLN A 51 12.85 -6.10 -0.07
C GLN A 51 12.42 -6.22 -1.54
N THR A 52 11.99 -5.13 -2.17
CA THR A 52 11.58 -5.15 -3.58
C THR A 52 12.71 -4.80 -4.55
N GLU A 53 13.78 -4.17 -4.05
CA GLU A 53 14.99 -3.85 -4.79
C GLU A 53 15.64 -5.13 -5.36
N GLY A 54 15.94 -5.12 -6.66
CA GLY A 54 16.55 -6.25 -7.37
C GLY A 54 15.62 -7.42 -7.72
N LEU A 55 14.36 -7.47 -7.23
CA LEU A 55 13.43 -8.57 -7.55
C LEU A 55 12.83 -8.48 -8.96
N LEU A 56 12.54 -7.27 -9.43
CA LEU A 56 11.75 -7.05 -10.65
C LEU A 56 12.55 -6.48 -11.83
N GLY A 57 13.87 -6.33 -11.66
CA GLY A 57 14.74 -5.62 -12.59
C GLY A 57 14.63 -4.09 -12.49
N GLU A 58 15.56 -3.37 -13.12
CA GLU A 58 15.71 -1.91 -12.99
C GLU A 58 14.48 -1.13 -13.44
N ASP A 59 13.76 -1.63 -14.44
CA ASP A 59 12.57 -0.96 -14.98
C ASP A 59 11.36 -0.94 -14.04
N LEU A 60 11.32 -1.87 -13.10
CA LEU A 60 10.26 -2.03 -12.11
C LEU A 60 10.74 -1.80 -10.68
N ASP A 61 11.97 -1.32 -10.52
CA ASP A 61 12.50 -0.90 -9.23
C ASP A 61 11.73 0.32 -8.70
N LEU A 62 11.26 0.24 -7.45
CA LEU A 62 10.44 1.30 -6.85
C LEU A 62 11.17 2.65 -6.75
N ARG A 63 12.48 2.66 -6.49
CA ARG A 63 13.26 3.91 -6.37
C ARG A 63 13.39 4.56 -7.73
N GLU A 64 13.72 3.78 -8.77
CA GLU A 64 13.84 4.28 -10.14
C GLU A 64 12.48 4.72 -10.70
N LEU A 65 11.41 3.98 -10.43
CA LEU A 65 10.06 4.36 -10.78
C LEU A 65 9.65 5.68 -10.11
N GLN A 66 10.03 5.90 -8.85
CA GLN A 66 9.73 7.15 -8.15
C GLN A 66 10.55 8.32 -8.71
N ARG A 67 11.84 8.10 -8.97
CA ARG A 67 12.76 9.09 -9.56
C ARG A 67 12.32 9.53 -10.96
N THR A 68 11.84 8.58 -11.77
CA THR A 68 11.34 8.83 -13.13
C THR A 68 9.89 9.33 -13.19
N GLY A 69 9.21 9.44 -12.05
CA GLY A 69 7.81 9.89 -11.97
C GLY A 69 6.79 8.87 -12.49
N ARG A 70 7.20 7.61 -12.65
CA ARG A 70 6.30 6.50 -13.04
C ARG A 70 5.45 5.99 -11.87
N ILE A 71 5.90 6.23 -10.64
CA ILE A 71 5.06 6.16 -9.43
C ILE A 71 5.08 7.49 -8.67
N GLY A 72 4.00 7.77 -7.96
CA GLY A 72 3.87 8.93 -7.08
C GLY A 72 4.51 8.69 -5.71
N ARG A 73 4.26 9.61 -4.78
CA ARG A 73 4.71 9.44 -3.38
C ARG A 73 3.99 8.26 -2.75
N ILE A 74 4.77 7.31 -2.23
CA ILE A 74 4.26 6.20 -1.43
C ILE A 74 3.72 6.78 -0.12
N GLN A 75 2.43 6.62 0.10
CA GLN A 75 1.76 7.06 1.31
C GLN A 75 1.61 5.88 2.24
N ILE A 76 2.04 6.07 3.47
CA ILE A 76 2.01 5.04 4.50
C ILE A 76 1.44 5.66 5.76
N ALA A 77 0.42 5.00 6.30
CA ALA A 77 -0.17 5.33 7.58
C ALA A 77 -0.11 4.08 8.47
N ILE A 78 0.51 4.22 9.64
CA ILE A 78 0.71 3.14 10.60
C ILE A 78 0.12 3.57 11.94
N ARG A 79 -0.50 2.62 12.65
CA ARG A 79 -0.87 2.75 14.05
C ARG A 79 -0.37 1.54 14.79
N THR A 80 0.15 1.79 15.98
CA THR A 80 0.54 0.74 16.91
C THR A 80 -0.47 0.66 18.03
N LYS A 81 -0.94 -0.54 18.35
CA LYS A 81 -1.81 -0.81 19.49
C LYS A 81 -1.49 -2.19 20.05
N GLY A 82 -1.27 -2.26 21.36
CA GLY A 82 -1.09 -3.54 22.06
C GLY A 82 0.17 -4.30 21.64
N GLY A 83 1.24 -3.62 21.22
CA GLY A 83 2.49 -4.24 20.79
C GLY A 83 2.55 -4.59 19.30
N ASN A 84 1.44 -4.48 18.57
CA ASN A 84 1.37 -4.78 17.14
C ASN A 84 1.07 -3.51 16.35
N SER A 85 1.53 -3.47 15.10
CA SER A 85 1.33 -2.33 14.21
C SER A 85 0.51 -2.73 13.00
N THR A 86 -0.46 -1.90 12.64
CA THR A 86 -1.29 -2.07 11.45
C THR A 86 -1.28 -0.79 10.64
N GLY A 87 -1.40 -0.92 9.33
CA GLY A 87 -1.41 0.25 8.45
C GLY A 87 -1.91 0.01 7.05
N GLU A 88 -1.91 1.09 6.30
CA GLU A 88 -2.24 1.11 4.88
C GLU A 88 -1.08 1.72 4.09
N VAL A 89 -0.78 1.11 2.95
CA VAL A 89 0.16 1.58 1.93
C VAL A 89 -0.63 1.92 0.68
N VAL A 90 -0.45 3.14 0.18
CA VAL A 90 -1.10 3.65 -1.04
C VAL A 90 -0.05 4.16 -2.02
N ILE A 91 -0.04 3.61 -3.23
CA ILE A 91 0.93 3.95 -4.28
C ILE A 91 0.18 4.38 -5.55
N PRO A 92 0.25 5.67 -5.93
CA PRO A 92 -0.19 6.13 -7.24
C PRO A 92 0.78 5.66 -8.33
N VAL A 93 0.29 5.09 -9.43
CA VAL A 93 1.10 4.48 -10.49
C VAL A 93 0.65 4.96 -11.87
N SER A 94 1.58 5.33 -12.74
CA SER A 94 1.32 5.77 -14.13
C SER A 94 1.74 4.74 -15.19
N LEU A 95 2.12 3.54 -14.76
CA LEU A 95 2.48 2.37 -15.59
C LEU A 95 1.27 1.75 -16.31
N ASN A 96 1.54 0.74 -17.14
CA ASN A 96 0.50 -0.09 -17.76
C ASN A 96 -0.07 -1.11 -16.75
N LYS A 97 -1.22 -1.73 -17.07
CA LYS A 97 -1.94 -2.65 -16.17
C LYS A 97 -1.06 -3.82 -15.72
N THR A 98 -0.32 -4.44 -16.64
CA THR A 98 0.50 -5.62 -16.37
C THR A 98 1.66 -5.29 -15.43
N ALA A 99 2.43 -4.24 -15.72
CA ALA A 99 3.51 -3.77 -14.87
C ALA A 99 3.00 -3.37 -13.48
N THR A 100 1.83 -2.72 -13.41
CA THR A 100 1.22 -2.36 -12.13
C THR A 100 0.83 -3.59 -11.32
N ALA A 101 0.32 -4.65 -11.97
CA ALA A 101 -0.02 -5.90 -11.28
C ALA A 101 1.22 -6.63 -10.75
N ILE A 102 2.32 -6.63 -11.51
CA ILE A 102 3.60 -7.19 -11.07
C ILE A 102 4.13 -6.41 -9.85
N LEU A 103 4.09 -5.08 -9.91
CA LEU A 103 4.50 -4.24 -8.80
C LEU A 103 3.65 -4.48 -7.54
N ALA A 104 2.34 -4.63 -7.70
CA ALA A 104 1.44 -4.96 -6.60
C ALA A 104 1.80 -6.34 -5.99
N ALA A 105 2.06 -7.35 -6.81
CA ALA A 105 2.46 -8.67 -6.35
C ALA A 105 3.79 -8.64 -5.57
N ALA A 106 4.79 -7.89 -6.04
CA ALA A 106 6.05 -7.72 -5.32
C ALA A 106 5.89 -6.98 -3.98
N LEU A 107 4.95 -6.03 -3.89
CA LEU A 107 4.65 -5.40 -2.61
C LEU A 107 4.09 -6.41 -1.59
N GLU A 108 3.34 -7.41 -2.06
CA GLU A 108 2.77 -8.47 -1.21
C GLU A 108 3.83 -9.46 -0.70
N THR A 109 4.99 -9.56 -1.35
CA THR A 109 6.08 -10.45 -0.89
C THR A 109 6.85 -9.88 0.30
N VAL A 110 6.61 -8.63 0.69
CA VAL A 110 7.27 -8.02 1.85
C VAL A 110 6.79 -8.70 3.12
N ASP A 111 7.69 -9.43 3.77
CA ASP A 111 7.38 -10.30 4.90
C ASP A 111 8.04 -9.88 6.24
N ARG A 112 8.86 -8.83 6.22
CA ARG A 112 9.56 -8.30 7.41
C ARG A 112 9.70 -6.79 7.37
N VAL A 113 9.51 -6.17 8.52
CA VAL A 113 9.75 -4.73 8.74
C VAL A 113 10.68 -4.58 9.94
N GLY A 114 11.90 -4.09 9.69
CA GLY A 114 12.95 -4.10 10.71
C GLY A 114 13.19 -5.54 11.22
N PRO A 115 13.18 -5.79 12.55
CA PRO A 115 13.29 -7.14 13.10
C PRO A 115 11.96 -7.93 13.08
N CYS A 116 10.83 -7.25 12.84
CA CYS A 116 9.48 -7.80 13.02
C CYS A 116 8.99 -8.55 11.78
N ILE A 117 8.14 -9.56 12.00
CA ILE A 117 7.42 -10.25 10.94
C ILE A 117 6.28 -9.35 10.48
N ALA A 118 6.08 -9.26 9.18
CA ALA A 118 5.03 -8.50 8.55
C ALA A 118 4.23 -9.36 7.58
N LYS A 119 2.96 -9.00 7.39
CA LYS A 119 2.11 -9.52 6.34
C LYS A 119 1.54 -8.34 5.59
N VAL A 120 1.87 -8.26 4.30
CA VAL A 120 1.21 -7.34 3.38
C VAL A 120 0.06 -8.07 2.70
N THR A 121 -1.06 -7.39 2.51
CA THR A 121 -2.23 -7.93 1.81
C THR A 121 -2.71 -6.87 0.84
N LEU A 122 -2.76 -7.22 -0.45
CA LEU A 122 -3.32 -6.33 -1.46
C LEU A 122 -4.83 -6.19 -1.24
N GLU A 123 -5.28 -4.96 -0.95
CA GLU A 123 -6.71 -4.69 -0.78
C GLU A 123 -7.36 -4.37 -2.11
N LYS A 124 -6.71 -3.52 -2.92
CA LYS A 124 -7.31 -3.03 -4.17
C LYS A 124 -6.28 -2.50 -5.16
N LEU A 125 -6.56 -2.74 -6.43
CA LEU A 125 -5.92 -2.07 -7.56
C LEU A 125 -6.97 -1.25 -8.33
N GLU A 126 -6.95 0.07 -8.15
CA GLU A 126 -7.97 0.98 -8.70
C GLU A 126 -7.50 1.60 -10.02
N ASP A 127 -8.32 1.56 -11.08
CA ASP A 127 -8.10 2.38 -12.29
C ASP A 127 -8.77 3.75 -12.10
N VAL A 128 -7.94 4.77 -11.82
CA VAL A 128 -8.43 6.12 -11.49
C VAL A 128 -8.70 6.99 -12.71
N ARG A 129 -8.33 6.53 -13.91
CA ARG A 129 -8.67 7.23 -15.17
C ARG A 129 -10.17 7.26 -15.41
N GLY A 130 -10.86 6.18 -15.03
CA GLY A 130 -12.32 6.09 -15.09
C GLY A 130 -13.02 6.99 -14.08
N ALA A 131 -12.41 7.22 -12.91
CA ALA A 131 -12.98 8.07 -11.85
C ALA A 131 -12.92 9.57 -12.21
N LYS A 132 -11.85 10.02 -12.88
CA LYS A 132 -11.73 11.41 -13.38
C LYS A 132 -12.82 11.77 -14.40
N ARG A 133 -13.25 10.83 -15.25
CA ARG A 133 -14.32 11.07 -16.26
C ARG A 133 -15.67 11.43 -15.64
N ARG A 134 -16.01 10.89 -14.45
CA ARG A 134 -17.29 11.19 -13.78
C ARG A 134 -17.33 12.56 -13.09
N LYS A 135 -16.18 13.22 -12.90
CA LYS A 135 -16.09 14.56 -12.29
C LYS A 135 -16.23 15.70 -13.31
N VAL A 136 -16.09 15.40 -14.60
CA VAL A 136 -16.20 16.38 -15.71
C VAL A 136 -17.61 16.42 -16.33
N VAL A 137 -18.45 15.42 -16.04
CA VAL A 137 -19.86 15.41 -16.44
C VAL A 137 -20.70 15.63 -15.18
N SER A 138 -20.76 16.88 -14.73
CA SER A 138 -21.84 17.39 -13.86
C SER A 138 -22.09 18.84 -14.18
#